data_AF-A0A972H8A1-F1
#
_entry.id   AF-A0A972H8A1-F1
#
_cell.length_a   1.000
_cell.length_b   1.000
_cell.length_c   1.000
_cell.angle_alpha   90.00
_cell.angle_beta   90.00
_cell.angle_gamma   90.00
#
_symmetry.space_group_name_H-M   'P 1'
#
loop_
_entity.id
_entity.type
_entity.pdbx_description
1 polymer ?
#
loop_
_entity_poly.entity_id
_entity_poly.type
_entity_poly.pdbx_seq_one_letter_code
_entity_poly.pdbx_strand_id
1 'polypeptide(L)'
;MSQKIFSYEVIVEPDLQRLSRLILEAVSDFAGDMFKSTRNLIPIIDHIRHRLHENNGAQKIALLLDGNQLLVKYGLQEDPLSRLYEAPATSKVTDVALRLKQACEIADPDLLTHRNKKISKELADYMRQAADQIHDMESVLENKKEELKESLRVAETDSLTGLLNRGGYDDRLREAVLRSSRQGEALSLIMIDVDEFKEVNDSHGHQYGDEHLRKVAECMVTVARQDVDFSCRIGGDEFAIVAFCDVGVARKMAERVLDCMGGGLSLGVSQMKPDDDIDTLIAQADEALYAAKRNGRSQVVVAPFVTLSEQA
;
A
#
# COMPACT_ATOMS: atom_id res chain seq x y z
N MET A 1 11.04 -2.16 -71.04
CA MET A 1 11.62 -2.69 -69.79
C MET A 1 11.17 -1.77 -68.68
N SER A 2 10.44 -2.27 -67.70
CA SER A 2 9.94 -1.47 -66.59
C SER A 2 11.10 -1.06 -65.67
N GLN A 3 11.25 0.24 -65.40
CA GLN A 3 12.28 0.78 -64.52
C GLN A 3 11.74 0.86 -63.09
N LYS A 4 12.49 0.32 -62.12
CA LYS A 4 12.13 0.42 -60.70
C LYS A 4 12.52 1.80 -60.15
N ILE A 5 11.55 2.49 -59.55
CA ILE A 5 11.72 3.84 -58.96
C ILE A 5 12.18 3.72 -57.50
N PHE A 6 11.44 2.99 -56.66
CA PHE A 6 11.85 2.69 -55.28
C PHE A 6 11.25 1.37 -54.80
N SER A 7 11.72 0.87 -53.66
CA SER A 7 11.02 -0.16 -52.90
C SER A 7 10.90 0.23 -51.44
N TYR A 8 9.79 -0.16 -50.84
CA TYR A 8 9.46 0.10 -49.44
C TYR A 8 8.92 -1.18 -48.82
N GLU A 9 9.29 -1.43 -47.58
CA GLU A 9 8.87 -2.62 -46.84
C GLU A 9 7.79 -2.20 -45.83
N VAL A 10 6.63 -2.85 -45.91
CA VAL A 10 5.48 -2.58 -45.05
C VAL A 10 5.37 -3.69 -44.03
N ILE A 11 5.42 -3.31 -42.74
CA ILE A 11 5.35 -4.25 -41.61
C ILE A 11 4.12 -3.95 -40.74
N VAL A 12 3.78 -2.68 -40.58
CA VAL A 12 2.66 -2.23 -39.73
C VAL A 12 1.73 -1.25 -40.47
N GLU A 13 0.50 -1.04 -39.97
CA GLU A 13 -0.48 -0.13 -40.60
C GLU A 13 0.05 1.32 -40.83
N PRO A 14 0.85 1.92 -39.92
CA PRO A 14 1.50 3.22 -40.21
C PRO A 14 2.41 3.22 -41.46
N ASP A 15 3.01 2.08 -41.80
CA ASP A 15 3.83 1.94 -43.01
C ASP A 15 3.00 2.04 -44.28
N LEU A 16 1.74 1.57 -44.27
CA LEU A 16 0.81 1.70 -45.40
C LEU A 16 0.45 3.16 -45.66
N GLN A 17 0.19 3.93 -44.60
CA GLN A 17 -0.09 5.35 -44.72
C GLN A 17 1.11 6.09 -45.31
N ARG A 18 2.32 5.79 -44.82
CA ARG A 18 3.55 6.38 -45.35
C ARG A 18 3.80 6.00 -46.81
N LEU A 19 3.62 4.73 -47.16
CA LEU A 19 3.70 4.25 -48.54
C LEU A 19 2.74 5.01 -49.46
N SER A 20 1.47 5.16 -49.05
CA SER A 20 0.47 5.87 -49.86
C SER A 20 0.89 7.31 -50.14
N ARG A 21 1.47 7.99 -49.13
CA ARG A 21 1.99 9.35 -49.28
C ARG A 21 3.17 9.41 -50.25
N LEU A 22 4.16 8.52 -50.09
CA LEU A 22 5.33 8.45 -50.98
C LEU A 22 4.93 8.16 -52.44
N ILE A 23 3.95 7.29 -52.64
CA ILE A 23 3.42 6.97 -53.97
C ILE A 23 2.75 8.20 -54.59
N LEU A 24 1.91 8.93 -53.85
CA LEU A 24 1.24 10.13 -54.35
C LEU A 24 2.20 11.29 -54.61
N GLU A 25 3.24 11.45 -53.77
CA GLU A 25 4.33 12.39 -54.00
C GLU A 25 5.05 12.07 -55.33
N ALA A 26 5.35 10.79 -55.59
CA ALA A 26 5.94 10.36 -56.85
C ALA A 26 5.03 10.66 -58.06
N VAL A 27 3.72 10.40 -57.96
CA VAL A 27 2.75 10.73 -59.01
C VAL A 27 2.76 12.23 -59.31
N SER A 28 2.76 13.06 -58.27
CA SER A 28 2.83 14.52 -58.40
C SER A 28 4.11 14.97 -59.12
N ASP A 29 5.26 14.41 -58.73
CA ASP A 29 6.54 14.76 -59.34
C ASP A 29 6.61 14.39 -60.83
N PHE A 30 6.02 13.25 -61.20
CA PHE A 30 5.92 12.84 -62.59
C PHE A 30 4.78 13.51 -63.38
N ALA A 31 4.08 14.48 -62.77
CA ALA A 31 2.93 15.16 -63.34
C ALA A 31 1.81 14.19 -63.78
N GLY A 32 1.57 13.12 -63.02
CA GLY A 32 0.47 12.19 -63.29
C GLY A 32 -0.91 12.71 -62.87
N ASP A 33 -1.97 12.00 -63.27
CA ASP A 33 -3.35 12.30 -62.86
C ASP A 33 -3.57 11.92 -61.39
N MET A 34 -3.47 12.90 -60.49
CA MET A 34 -3.60 12.69 -59.03
C MET A 34 -4.96 12.11 -58.64
N PHE A 35 -6.06 12.54 -59.29
CA PHE A 35 -7.41 12.06 -58.97
C PHE A 35 -7.58 10.58 -59.32
N LYS A 36 -7.14 10.17 -60.52
CA LYS A 36 -7.18 8.75 -60.90
C LYS A 36 -6.24 7.91 -60.05
N SER A 37 -5.06 8.44 -59.72
CA SER A 37 -4.07 7.72 -58.92
C SER A 37 -4.57 7.44 -57.51
N THR A 38 -5.19 8.42 -56.85
CA THR A 38 -5.81 8.21 -55.52
C THR A 38 -6.93 7.19 -55.57
N ARG A 39 -7.79 7.23 -56.60
CA ARG A 39 -8.87 6.24 -56.78
C ARG A 39 -8.33 4.82 -56.99
N ASN A 40 -7.25 4.67 -57.76
CA ASN A 40 -6.61 3.37 -58.01
C ASN A 40 -5.80 2.88 -56.82
N LEU A 41 -5.28 3.78 -55.99
CA LEU A 41 -4.46 3.43 -54.83
C LEU A 41 -5.29 2.81 -53.69
N ILE A 42 -6.55 3.21 -53.52
CA ILE A 42 -7.46 2.66 -52.49
C ILE A 42 -7.55 1.12 -52.56
N PRO A 43 -7.98 0.51 -53.69
CA PRO A 43 -8.06 -0.94 -53.76
C PRO A 43 -6.67 -1.58 -53.61
N ILE A 44 -5.60 -0.98 -54.13
CA ILE A 44 -4.23 -1.53 -53.99
C ILE A 44 -3.82 -1.61 -52.51
N ILE A 45 -4.06 -0.55 -51.73
CA ILE A 45 -3.76 -0.52 -50.29
C ILE A 45 -4.59 -1.55 -49.53
N ASP A 46 -5.86 -1.72 -49.87
CA ASP A 46 -6.72 -2.73 -49.24
C ASP A 46 -6.21 -4.16 -49.52
N HIS A 47 -5.75 -4.45 -50.75
CA HIS A 47 -5.12 -5.73 -51.07
C HIS A 47 -3.83 -5.95 -50.29
N ILE A 48 -2.97 -4.93 -50.19
CA ILE A 48 -1.73 -5.04 -49.39
C ILE A 48 -2.08 -5.29 -47.92
N ARG A 49 -3.07 -4.58 -47.36
CA ARG A 49 -3.51 -4.75 -45.97
C ARG A 49 -3.98 -6.18 -45.70
N HIS A 50 -4.81 -6.73 -46.57
CA HIS A 50 -5.28 -8.11 -46.43
C HIS A 50 -4.12 -9.10 -46.38
N ARG A 51 -3.14 -8.96 -47.29
CA ARG A 51 -2.00 -9.86 -47.34
C ARG A 51 -1.01 -9.65 -46.18
N LEU A 52 -0.95 -8.47 -45.59
CA LEU A 52 -0.16 -8.20 -44.39
C LEU A 52 -0.73 -8.98 -43.19
N HIS A 53 -2.06 -9.05 -43.07
CA HIS A 53 -2.73 -9.84 -42.04
C HIS A 53 -2.63 -11.35 -42.26
N GLU A 54 -2.73 -11.83 -43.50
CA GLU A 54 -2.68 -13.26 -43.82
C GLU A 54 -1.28 -13.88 -43.65
N ASN A 55 -0.22 -13.17 -44.06
CA ASN A 55 1.13 -13.72 -44.08
C ASN A 55 1.96 -13.40 -42.83
N ASN A 56 1.41 -12.66 -41.86
CA ASN A 56 2.06 -12.31 -40.58
C ASN A 56 3.52 -11.87 -40.74
N GLY A 57 3.81 -11.11 -41.80
CA GLY A 57 5.18 -10.87 -42.26
C GLY A 57 5.29 -9.70 -43.23
N ALA A 58 6.50 -9.14 -43.32
CA ALA A 58 6.80 -7.95 -44.08
C ALA A 58 6.48 -8.09 -45.57
N GLN A 59 5.87 -7.06 -46.16
CA GLN A 59 5.51 -6.99 -47.57
C GLN A 59 6.44 -6.01 -48.29
N LYS A 60 7.22 -6.52 -49.25
CA LYS A 60 8.07 -5.67 -50.10
C LYS A 60 7.29 -5.15 -51.29
N ILE A 61 7.18 -3.84 -51.39
CA ILE A 61 6.42 -3.13 -52.41
C ILE A 61 7.37 -2.31 -53.26
N ALA A 62 7.14 -2.27 -54.57
CA ALA A 62 7.95 -1.48 -55.50
C ALA A 62 7.07 -0.63 -56.41
N LEU A 63 7.47 0.62 -56.63
CA LEU A 63 6.89 1.47 -57.67
C LEU A 63 7.74 1.32 -58.93
N LEU A 64 7.10 0.96 -60.04
CA LEU A 64 7.73 0.76 -61.34
C LEU A 64 7.19 1.78 -62.34
N LEU A 65 8.02 2.13 -63.32
CA LEU A 65 7.66 2.93 -64.48
C LEU A 65 7.85 2.10 -65.75
N ASP A 66 6.77 1.82 -66.47
CA ASP A 66 6.81 1.16 -67.78
C ASP A 66 6.29 2.11 -68.87
N GLY A 67 7.21 2.67 -69.65
CA GLY A 67 6.92 3.73 -70.61
C GLY A 67 6.35 4.98 -69.93
N ASN A 68 5.05 5.24 -70.10
CA ASN A 68 4.32 6.31 -69.43
C ASN A 68 3.35 5.82 -68.36
N GLN A 69 3.48 4.59 -67.87
CA GLN A 69 2.61 4.02 -66.84
C GLN A 69 3.38 3.77 -65.55
N LEU A 70 2.84 4.28 -64.44
CA LEU A 70 3.27 3.94 -63.09
C LEU A 70 2.51 2.70 -62.62
N LEU A 71 3.24 1.72 -62.13
CA LEU A 71 2.73 0.44 -61.65
C LEU A 71 3.18 0.22 -60.20
N VAL A 72 2.31 -0.33 -59.37
CA VAL A 72 2.67 -0.77 -58.01
C VAL A 72 2.78 -2.28 -58.02
N LYS A 73 3.97 -2.79 -57.69
CA LYS A 73 4.27 -4.21 -57.56
C LYS A 73 4.28 -4.64 -56.11
N TYR A 74 3.54 -5.67 -55.78
CA TYR A 74 3.52 -6.28 -54.45
C TYR A 74 3.37 -7.82 -54.59
N GLY A 75 4.40 -8.55 -54.17
CA GLY A 75 4.52 -9.98 -54.47
C GLY A 75 4.63 -10.26 -55.97
N LEU A 76 3.75 -11.12 -56.50
CA LEU A 76 3.67 -11.46 -57.93
C LEU A 76 2.69 -10.57 -58.73
N GLN A 77 1.98 -9.65 -58.06
CA GLN A 77 0.98 -8.80 -58.69
C GLN A 77 1.55 -7.43 -59.05
N GLU A 78 1.14 -6.89 -60.19
CA GLU A 78 1.50 -5.56 -60.68
C GLU A 78 0.21 -4.85 -61.12
N ASP A 79 -0.18 -3.81 -60.38
CA ASP A 79 -1.41 -3.06 -60.67
C ASP A 79 -1.08 -1.67 -61.26
N PRO A 80 -1.81 -1.23 -62.30
CA PRO A 80 -1.63 0.09 -62.88
C PRO A 80 -2.13 1.17 -61.91
N LEU A 81 -1.25 2.08 -61.54
CA LEU A 81 -1.55 3.18 -60.64
C LEU A 81 -1.98 4.43 -61.43
N SER A 82 -1.15 4.87 -62.38
CA SER A 82 -1.35 6.13 -63.09
C SER A 82 -0.74 6.10 -64.49
N ARG A 83 -1.36 6.80 -65.43
CA ARG A 83 -0.77 7.09 -66.74
C ARG A 83 -0.28 8.54 -66.75
N LEU A 84 1.00 8.71 -67.02
CA LEU A 84 1.66 10.00 -67.16
C LEU A 84 1.31 10.62 -68.52
N TYR A 85 1.21 11.95 -68.58
CA TYR A 85 0.94 12.66 -69.84
C TYR A 85 2.06 12.44 -70.86
N GLU A 86 3.32 12.38 -70.40
CA GLU A 86 4.50 12.10 -71.21
C GLU A 86 5.46 11.15 -70.47
N ALA A 87 6.29 10.43 -71.23
CA ALA A 87 7.32 9.61 -70.63
C ALA A 87 8.40 10.52 -69.99
N PRO A 88 8.67 10.40 -68.67
CA PRO A 88 9.58 11.29 -68.00
C PRO A 88 11.02 11.04 -68.45
N ALA A 89 11.81 12.12 -68.52
CA ALA A 89 13.24 12.03 -68.80
C ALA A 89 13.97 11.19 -67.73
N THR A 90 14.98 10.42 -68.14
CA THR A 90 15.74 9.53 -67.25
C THR A 90 16.38 10.26 -66.06
N SER A 91 16.79 11.51 -66.23
CA SER A 91 17.31 12.36 -65.14
C SER A 91 16.26 12.60 -64.06
N LYS A 92 15.04 12.97 -64.45
CA LYS A 92 13.91 13.20 -63.54
C LYS A 92 13.53 11.93 -62.77
N VAL A 93 13.56 10.76 -63.43
CA VAL A 93 13.32 9.47 -62.76
C VAL A 93 14.39 9.19 -61.71
N THR A 94 15.65 9.51 -62.00
CA THR A 94 16.78 9.30 -61.09
C THR A 94 16.68 10.20 -59.86
N ASP A 95 16.34 11.48 -60.03
CA ASP A 95 16.19 12.44 -58.93
C ASP A 95 15.06 12.06 -57.98
N VAL A 96 13.90 11.66 -58.53
CA VAL A 96 12.75 11.22 -57.73
C VAL A 96 13.08 9.91 -57.02
N ALA A 97 13.72 8.95 -57.69
CA ALA A 97 14.14 7.69 -57.09
C ALA A 97 15.10 7.90 -55.91
N LEU A 98 16.09 8.79 -56.05
CA LEU A 98 17.04 9.09 -54.98
C LEU A 98 16.36 9.73 -53.76
N ARG A 99 15.46 10.70 -53.99
CA ARG A 99 14.73 11.38 -52.91
C ARG A 99 13.81 10.43 -52.15
N LEU A 100 13.06 9.60 -52.87
CA LEU A 100 12.19 8.60 -52.25
C LEU A 100 12.99 7.56 -51.49
N LYS A 101 14.16 7.14 -52.00
CA LYS A 101 15.06 6.23 -51.29
C LYS A 101 15.54 6.82 -49.96
N GLN A 102 15.98 8.07 -49.93
CA GLN A 102 16.37 8.76 -48.70
C GLN A 102 15.19 8.87 -47.70
N ALA A 103 13.99 9.14 -48.20
CA ALA A 103 12.79 9.17 -47.37
C ALA A 103 12.41 7.79 -46.80
N CYS A 104 12.82 6.69 -47.45
CA CYS A 104 12.63 5.32 -46.95
C CYS A 104 13.69 4.92 -45.90
N GLU A 105 14.95 5.38 -46.03
CA GLU A 105 16.07 5.03 -45.13
C GLU A 105 15.89 5.50 -43.67
N ILE A 106 15.03 6.48 -43.41
CA ILE A 106 14.68 6.93 -42.04
C ILE A 106 13.85 5.87 -41.27
N ALA A 107 13.43 4.77 -41.92
CA ALA A 107 12.65 3.67 -41.33
C ALA A 107 13.32 2.30 -41.50
N ASP A 108 14.63 2.22 -41.33
CA ASP A 108 15.34 0.94 -41.39
C ASP A 108 14.96 0.01 -40.19
N PRO A 109 14.36 -1.17 -40.44
CA PRO A 109 13.98 -2.13 -39.41
C PRO A 109 15.15 -2.60 -38.52
N ASP A 110 16.37 -2.67 -39.04
CA ASP A 110 17.54 -3.11 -38.29
C ASP A 110 17.97 -2.06 -37.25
N LEU A 111 17.90 -0.79 -37.63
CA LEU A 111 18.16 0.36 -36.75
C LEU A 111 17.12 0.45 -35.62
N LEU A 112 15.84 0.20 -35.93
CA LEU A 112 14.77 0.14 -34.93
C LEU A 112 14.96 -1.02 -33.96
N THR A 113 15.31 -2.21 -34.48
CA THR A 113 15.58 -3.40 -33.67
C THR A 113 16.76 -3.18 -32.71
N HIS A 114 17.84 -2.57 -33.21
CA HIS A 114 19.01 -2.25 -32.39
C HIS A 114 18.67 -1.25 -31.26
N ARG A 115 17.87 -0.22 -31.56
CA ARG A 115 17.39 0.75 -30.55
C ARG A 115 16.48 0.12 -29.52
N ASN A 116 15.51 -0.70 -29.93
CA ASN A 116 14.62 -1.40 -29.01
C ASN A 116 15.38 -2.34 -28.09
N LYS A 117 16.39 -3.05 -28.61
CA LYS A 117 17.27 -3.91 -27.80
C LYS A 117 18.08 -3.11 -26.77
N LYS A 118 18.57 -1.92 -27.16
CA LYS A 118 19.29 -1.01 -26.25
C LYS A 118 18.37 -0.50 -25.12
N ILE A 119 17.20 0.02 -25.48
CA ILE A 119 16.20 0.52 -24.51
C ILE A 119 15.76 -0.59 -23.56
N SER A 120 15.51 -1.80 -24.07
CA SER A 120 15.11 -2.94 -23.24
C SER A 120 16.19 -3.33 -22.23
N LYS A 121 17.47 -3.24 -22.62
CA LYS A 121 18.59 -3.49 -21.72
C LYS A 121 18.70 -2.42 -20.64
N GLU A 122 18.63 -1.14 -21.02
CA GLU A 122 18.65 -0.02 -20.07
C GLU A 122 17.48 -0.11 -19.08
N LEU A 123 16.28 -0.42 -19.56
CA LEU A 123 15.10 -0.61 -18.70
C LEU A 123 15.31 -1.78 -17.71
N ALA A 124 15.87 -2.90 -18.16
CA ALA A 124 16.15 -4.02 -17.27
C ALA A 124 17.16 -3.65 -16.17
N ASP A 125 18.17 -2.85 -16.49
CA ASP A 125 19.15 -2.38 -15.51
C ASP A 125 18.51 -1.38 -14.53
N TYR A 126 17.64 -0.47 -14.99
CA TYR A 126 16.86 0.41 -14.12
C TYR A 126 15.90 -0.35 -13.20
N MET A 127 15.22 -1.38 -13.71
CA MET A 127 14.32 -2.20 -12.90
C MET A 127 15.05 -2.97 -11.81
N ARG A 128 16.27 -3.47 -12.09
CA ARG A 128 17.11 -4.08 -11.04
C ARG A 128 17.50 -3.07 -9.97
N GLN A 129 17.98 -1.90 -10.37
CA GLN A 129 18.34 -0.85 -9.41
C GLN A 129 17.15 -0.41 -8.56
N ALA A 130 15.97 -0.27 -9.17
CA ALA A 130 14.75 0.07 -8.44
C ALA A 130 14.33 -1.03 -7.46
N ALA A 131 14.45 -2.30 -7.86
CA ALA A 131 14.17 -3.44 -6.97
C ALA A 131 15.12 -3.46 -5.76
N ASP A 132 16.41 -3.25 -5.99
CA ASP A 132 17.41 -3.17 -4.91
C ASP A 132 17.11 -2.00 -3.96
N GLN A 133 16.76 -0.82 -4.50
CA GLN A 133 16.38 0.35 -3.70
C GLN A 133 15.12 0.13 -2.86
N ILE A 134 14.11 -0.56 -3.41
CA ILE A 134 12.90 -0.90 -2.67
C ILE A 134 13.24 -1.84 -1.52
N HIS A 135 14.05 -2.86 -1.77
CA HIS A 135 14.47 -3.81 -0.74
C HIS A 135 15.24 -3.13 0.40
N ASP A 136 16.17 -2.22 0.07
CA ASP A 136 16.90 -1.44 1.07
C ASP A 136 15.94 -0.54 1.87
N MET A 137 14.99 0.11 1.20
CA MET A 137 14.00 0.96 1.86
C MET A 137 13.09 0.17 2.82
N GLU A 138 12.64 -1.02 2.41
CA GLU A 138 11.83 -1.91 3.25
C GLU A 138 12.58 -2.28 4.54
N SER A 139 13.87 -2.62 4.43
CA SER A 139 14.72 -2.91 5.59
C SER A 139 14.86 -1.71 6.54
N VAL A 140 15.07 -0.52 5.99
CA VAL A 140 15.16 0.72 6.79
C VAL A 140 13.84 1.05 7.48
N LEU A 141 12.70 0.84 6.81
CA LEU A 141 11.38 1.07 7.38
C LEU A 141 11.07 0.13 8.53
N GLU A 142 11.40 -1.16 8.40
CA GLU A 142 11.16 -2.13 9.47
C GLU A 142 12.01 -1.81 10.71
N ASN A 143 13.28 -1.44 10.51
CA ASN A 143 14.14 -1.00 11.61
C ASN A 143 13.58 0.25 12.31
N LYS A 144 13.15 1.27 11.54
CA LYS A 144 12.52 2.48 12.09
C LYS A 144 11.27 2.16 12.91
N LYS A 145 10.47 1.21 12.42
CA LYS A 145 9.22 0.81 13.06
C LYS A 145 9.49 0.14 14.40
N GLU A 146 10.50 -0.73 14.47
CA GLU A 146 10.87 -1.38 15.74
C GLU A 146 11.48 -0.37 16.72
N GLU A 147 12.34 0.54 16.26
CA GLU A 147 12.87 1.65 17.08
C GLU A 147 11.74 2.52 17.67
N LEU A 148 10.75 2.87 16.86
CA LEU A 148 9.59 3.65 17.31
C LEU A 148 8.77 2.88 18.34
N LYS A 149 8.54 1.59 18.11
CA LYS A 149 7.78 0.73 19.01
C LYS A 149 8.48 0.58 20.36
N GLU A 150 9.79 0.41 20.36
CA GLU A 150 10.59 0.35 21.58
C GLU A 150 10.58 1.69 22.32
N SER A 151 10.73 2.80 21.59
CA SER A 151 10.66 4.15 22.15
C SER A 151 9.30 4.44 22.81
N LEU A 152 8.20 4.05 22.15
CA LEU A 152 6.85 4.17 22.71
C LEU A 152 6.69 3.29 23.95
N ARG A 153 7.16 2.04 23.91
CA ARG A 153 7.09 1.14 25.08
C ARG A 153 7.80 1.75 26.29
N VAL A 154 9.00 2.31 26.11
CA VAL A 154 9.74 2.96 27.19
C VAL A 154 9.02 4.21 27.69
N ALA A 155 8.39 4.98 26.80
CA ALA A 155 7.64 6.18 27.17
C ALA A 155 6.34 5.86 27.92
N GLU A 156 5.69 4.73 27.63
CA GLU A 156 4.41 4.31 28.21
C GLU A 156 4.53 3.38 29.42
N THR A 157 5.74 2.91 29.77
CA THR A 157 5.92 1.97 30.89
C THR A 157 6.58 2.61 32.10
N ASP A 158 6.26 2.08 33.27
CA ASP A 158 6.92 2.40 34.53
C ASP A 158 8.22 1.60 34.63
N SER A 159 9.33 2.29 34.88
CA SER A 159 10.67 1.68 34.86
C SER A 159 10.92 0.69 36.00
N LEU A 160 10.19 0.81 37.12
CA LEU A 160 10.34 -0.08 38.26
C LEU A 160 9.58 -1.40 38.08
N THR A 161 8.35 -1.31 37.58
CA THR A 161 7.40 -2.44 37.54
C THR A 161 7.19 -3.03 36.16
N GLY A 162 7.54 -2.31 35.09
CA GLY A 162 7.30 -2.71 33.70
C GLY A 162 5.84 -2.62 33.26
N LEU A 163 4.93 -2.21 34.14
CA LEU A 163 3.52 -1.95 33.82
C LEU A 163 3.38 -0.66 33.01
N LEU A 164 2.18 -0.42 32.47
CA LEU A 164 1.88 0.90 31.90
C LEU A 164 2.00 1.97 33.00
N ASN A 165 2.60 3.11 32.67
CA ASN A 165 2.64 4.26 33.56
C ASN A 165 1.33 5.06 33.49
N ARG A 166 1.26 6.17 34.22
CA ARG A 166 0.07 7.04 34.24
C ARG A 166 -0.35 7.53 32.84
N GLY A 167 0.60 7.93 32.01
CA GLY A 167 0.32 8.37 30.63
C GLY A 167 -0.27 7.25 29.78
N GLY A 168 0.37 6.07 29.82
CA GLY A 168 -0.14 4.88 29.13
C GLY A 168 -1.52 4.45 29.63
N TYR A 169 -1.77 4.54 30.93
CA TYR A 169 -3.10 4.27 31.52
C TYR A 169 -4.17 5.22 30.98
N ASP A 170 -3.94 6.53 31.02
CA ASP A 170 -4.94 7.53 30.61
C ASP A 170 -5.30 7.37 29.12
N ASP A 171 -4.31 7.09 28.26
CA ASP A 171 -4.55 6.89 26.82
C ASP A 171 -5.28 5.56 26.53
N ARG A 172 -4.81 4.44 27.11
CA ARG A 172 -5.44 3.14 26.88
C ARG A 172 -6.83 3.01 27.48
N LEU A 173 -7.10 3.67 28.61
CA LEU A 173 -8.42 3.66 29.22
C LEU A 173 -9.45 4.37 28.33
N ARG A 174 -9.08 5.51 27.71
CA ARG A 174 -9.95 6.20 26.75
C ARG A 174 -10.31 5.30 25.57
N GLU A 175 -9.33 4.60 25.02
CA GLU A 175 -9.56 3.64 23.93
C GLU A 175 -10.47 2.49 24.37
N ALA A 176 -10.24 1.94 25.57
CA ALA A 176 -11.04 0.84 26.12
C ALA A 176 -12.50 1.23 26.35
N VAL A 177 -12.76 2.42 26.90
CA VAL A 177 -14.12 2.96 27.10
C VAL A 177 -14.83 3.15 25.76
N LEU A 178 -14.16 3.74 24.77
CA LEU A 178 -14.72 3.90 23.42
C LEU A 178 -15.03 2.55 22.77
N ARG A 179 -14.16 1.55 22.95
CA ARG A 179 -14.37 0.20 22.44
C ARG A 179 -15.58 -0.47 23.11
N SER A 180 -15.66 -0.43 24.43
CA SER A 180 -16.78 -0.97 25.22
C SER A 180 -18.11 -0.35 24.80
N SER A 181 -18.16 0.98 24.69
CA SER A 181 -19.36 1.72 24.24
C SER A 181 -19.80 1.33 22.82
N ARG A 182 -18.85 1.17 21.89
CA ARG A 182 -19.16 0.82 20.48
C ARG A 182 -19.57 -0.63 20.28
N GLN A 183 -18.95 -1.55 21.02
CA GLN A 183 -19.12 -2.99 20.82
C GLN A 183 -20.11 -3.62 21.81
N GLY A 184 -20.54 -2.88 22.84
CA GLY A 184 -21.36 -3.42 23.92
C GLY A 184 -20.61 -4.43 24.80
N GLU A 185 -19.27 -4.43 24.75
CA GLU A 185 -18.43 -5.30 25.58
C GLU A 185 -18.40 -4.79 27.02
N ALA A 186 -18.52 -5.70 27.99
CA ALA A 186 -18.37 -5.34 29.40
C ALA A 186 -16.93 -4.86 29.68
N LEU A 187 -16.81 -3.77 30.43
CA LEU A 187 -15.54 -3.19 30.83
C LEU A 187 -15.55 -2.92 32.33
N SER A 188 -14.53 -3.41 33.02
CA SER A 188 -14.35 -3.19 34.46
C SER A 188 -13.00 -2.56 34.75
N LEU A 189 -12.98 -1.73 35.79
CA LEU A 189 -11.80 -1.09 36.33
C LEU A 189 -11.57 -1.59 37.75
N ILE A 190 -10.35 -2.01 38.03
CA ILE A 190 -9.88 -2.38 39.36
C ILE A 190 -8.82 -1.36 39.75
N MET A 191 -9.08 -0.56 40.78
CA MET A 191 -8.08 0.31 41.40
C MET A 191 -7.50 -0.37 42.64
N ILE A 192 -6.19 -0.26 42.82
CA ILE A 192 -5.42 -0.99 43.83
C ILE A 192 -4.50 0.00 44.52
N ASP A 193 -4.45 -0.06 45.84
CA ASP A 193 -3.55 0.74 46.67
C ASP A 193 -2.84 -0.16 47.67
N VAL A 194 -1.53 0.06 47.83
CA VAL A 194 -0.73 -0.67 48.81
C VAL A 194 -0.97 -0.09 50.20
N ASP A 195 -1.51 -0.92 51.09
CA ASP A 195 -1.84 -0.50 52.45
C ASP A 195 -0.59 -0.06 53.22
N GLU A 196 -0.63 1.15 53.80
CA GLU A 196 0.41 1.64 54.71
C GLU A 196 1.83 1.66 54.08
N PHE A 197 1.93 1.85 52.76
CA PHE A 197 3.20 1.78 52.02
C PHE A 197 4.30 2.69 52.56
N LYS A 198 3.93 3.87 53.08
CA LYS A 198 4.89 4.77 53.73
C LYS A 198 5.53 4.13 54.98
N GLU A 199 4.75 3.45 55.81
CA GLU A 199 5.25 2.77 57.01
C GLU A 199 6.16 1.59 56.65
N VAL A 200 5.83 0.89 55.56
CA VAL A 200 6.69 -0.17 54.99
C VAL A 200 8.06 0.40 54.62
N ASN A 201 8.08 1.52 53.89
CA ASN A 201 9.33 2.21 53.51
C ASN A 201 10.10 2.73 54.72
N ASP A 202 9.42 3.34 55.69
CA ASP A 202 10.05 3.90 56.89
C ASP A 202 10.67 2.79 57.76
N SER A 203 10.08 1.59 57.77
CA SER A 203 10.52 0.46 58.60
C SER A 203 11.60 -0.42 57.92
N HIS A 204 11.51 -0.62 56.60
CA HIS A 204 12.36 -1.58 55.87
C HIS A 204 13.26 -0.92 54.81
N GLY A 205 13.12 0.39 54.59
CA GLY A 205 13.83 1.14 53.58
C GLY A 205 13.22 1.04 52.18
N HIS A 206 13.56 2.00 51.32
CA HIS A 206 13.00 2.12 49.97
C HIS A 206 13.27 0.91 49.05
N GLN A 207 14.40 0.22 49.22
CA GLN A 207 14.70 -0.96 48.40
C GLN A 207 13.68 -2.09 48.64
N TYR A 208 13.23 -2.25 49.88
CA TYR A 208 12.19 -3.21 50.23
C TYR A 208 10.83 -2.78 49.69
N GLY A 209 10.51 -1.48 49.76
CA GLY A 209 9.31 -0.92 49.13
C GLY A 209 9.29 -1.17 47.62
N ASP A 210 10.41 -0.98 46.93
CA ASP A 210 10.55 -1.24 45.50
C ASP A 210 10.31 -2.71 45.15
N GLU A 211 10.86 -3.65 45.94
CA GLU A 211 10.58 -5.08 45.79
C GLU A 211 9.11 -5.42 46.02
N HIS A 212 8.48 -4.76 47.00
CA HIS A 212 7.06 -4.91 47.26
C HIS A 212 6.21 -4.48 46.05
N LEU A 213 6.52 -3.33 45.45
CA LEU A 213 5.84 -2.83 44.25
C LEU A 213 6.04 -3.74 43.04
N ARG A 214 7.25 -4.31 42.86
CA ARG A 214 7.50 -5.31 41.81
C ARG A 214 6.63 -6.55 42.00
N LYS A 215 6.50 -7.04 43.23
CA LYS A 215 5.66 -8.20 43.55
C LYS A 215 4.19 -7.94 43.26
N VAL A 216 3.68 -6.75 43.59
CA VAL A 216 2.30 -6.34 43.23
C VAL A 216 2.11 -6.42 41.71
N ALA A 217 3.05 -5.85 40.94
CA ALA A 217 3.00 -5.87 39.49
C ALA A 217 3.02 -7.30 38.91
N GLU A 218 3.88 -8.18 39.44
CA GLU A 218 3.91 -9.59 39.06
C GLU A 218 2.56 -10.28 39.30
N CYS A 219 1.96 -10.10 40.48
CA CYS A 219 0.63 -10.63 40.80
C CYS A 219 -0.43 -10.11 39.80
N MET A 220 -0.42 -8.82 39.47
CA MET A 220 -1.35 -8.24 38.50
C MET A 220 -1.20 -8.84 37.09
N VAL A 221 0.04 -9.04 36.63
CA VAL A 221 0.31 -9.64 35.30
C VAL A 221 -0.21 -11.08 35.22
N THR A 222 -0.14 -11.85 36.31
CA THR A 222 -0.63 -13.24 36.30
C THR A 222 -2.16 -13.39 36.26
N VAL A 223 -2.90 -12.34 36.63
CA VAL A 223 -4.37 -12.36 36.58
C VAL A 223 -4.93 -11.75 35.31
N ALA A 224 -4.22 -10.78 34.71
CA ALA A 224 -4.64 -10.10 33.48
C ALA A 224 -4.47 -11.01 32.25
N ARG A 225 -5.45 -11.01 31.34
CA ARG A 225 -5.35 -11.74 30.07
C ARG A 225 -4.45 -10.98 29.11
N GLN A 226 -3.44 -11.67 28.60
CA GLN A 226 -2.52 -11.12 27.59
C GLN A 226 -3.30 -10.59 26.37
N ASP A 227 -2.87 -9.43 25.85
CA ASP A 227 -3.42 -8.73 24.69
C ASP A 227 -4.89 -8.28 24.79
N VAL A 228 -5.54 -8.47 25.96
CA VAL A 228 -6.93 -8.07 26.20
C VAL A 228 -7.03 -7.10 27.36
N ASP A 229 -6.53 -7.50 28.52
CA ASP A 229 -6.55 -6.69 29.74
C ASP A 229 -5.18 -5.99 29.88
N PHE A 230 -5.15 -4.87 30.61
CA PHE A 230 -3.91 -4.17 30.85
C PHE A 230 -3.78 -3.69 32.30
N SER A 231 -2.56 -3.79 32.80
CA SER A 231 -2.16 -3.46 34.17
C SER A 231 -1.27 -2.22 34.16
N CYS A 232 -1.54 -1.31 35.10
CA CYS A 232 -0.91 0.00 35.16
C CYS A 232 -0.45 0.34 36.57
N ARG A 233 0.63 1.12 36.68
CA ARG A 233 1.01 1.86 37.87
C ARG A 233 0.69 3.34 37.63
N ILE A 234 -0.30 3.85 38.34
CA ILE A 234 -0.83 5.21 38.15
C ILE A 234 -0.21 6.23 39.11
N GLY A 235 0.36 5.77 40.22
CA GLY A 235 0.98 6.60 41.26
C GLY A 235 2.19 5.91 41.91
N GLY A 236 2.59 6.40 43.09
CA GLY A 236 3.71 5.82 43.83
C GLY A 236 3.42 4.39 44.29
N ASP A 237 2.25 4.20 44.89
CA ASP A 237 1.70 2.98 45.49
C ASP A 237 0.32 2.60 44.94
N GLU A 238 -0.12 3.31 43.90
CA GLU A 238 -1.42 3.13 43.26
C GLU A 238 -1.27 2.42 41.91
N PHE A 239 -2.13 1.42 41.72
CA PHE A 239 -2.17 0.58 40.53
C PHE A 239 -3.59 0.44 40.00
N ALA A 240 -3.70 0.03 38.73
CA ALA A 240 -4.99 -0.25 38.11
C ALA A 240 -4.92 -1.47 37.19
N ILE A 241 -6.02 -2.21 37.08
CA ILE A 241 -6.24 -3.19 36.02
C ILE A 241 -7.51 -2.79 35.27
N VAL A 242 -7.40 -2.68 33.95
CA VAL A 242 -8.55 -2.49 33.06
C VAL A 242 -8.80 -3.80 32.35
N ALA A 243 -10.01 -4.36 32.51
CA ALA A 243 -10.35 -5.67 32.00
C ALA A 243 -11.68 -5.68 31.25
N PHE A 244 -11.70 -6.30 30.07
CA PHE A 244 -12.93 -6.48 29.28
C PHE A 244 -13.73 -7.67 29.80
N CYS A 245 -14.40 -7.48 30.94
CA CYS A 245 -15.21 -8.49 31.62
C CYS A 245 -16.29 -7.83 32.49
N ASP A 246 -17.21 -8.64 33.01
CA ASP A 246 -18.18 -8.19 34.00
C ASP A 246 -17.56 -8.02 35.40
N VAL A 247 -18.29 -7.30 36.26
CA VAL A 247 -17.86 -6.99 37.62
C VAL A 247 -17.56 -8.24 38.47
N GLY A 248 -18.24 -9.36 38.21
CA GLY A 248 -18.03 -10.61 38.95
C GLY A 248 -16.70 -11.27 38.61
N VAL A 249 -16.29 -11.24 37.34
CA VAL A 249 -14.96 -11.68 36.90
C VAL A 249 -13.89 -10.73 37.41
N ALA A 250 -14.11 -9.41 37.29
CA ALA A 250 -13.17 -8.40 37.77
C ALA A 250 -12.93 -8.51 39.29
N ARG A 251 -13.98 -8.76 40.07
CA ARG A 251 -13.88 -9.04 41.51
C ARG A 251 -12.96 -10.23 41.79
N LYS A 252 -13.13 -11.35 41.07
CA LYS A 252 -12.27 -12.54 41.24
C LYS A 252 -10.81 -12.26 40.86
N MET A 253 -10.57 -11.43 39.85
CA MET A 253 -9.22 -10.98 39.51
C MET A 253 -8.61 -10.19 40.67
N ALA A 254 -9.35 -9.24 41.24
CA ALA A 254 -8.92 -8.45 42.39
C ALA A 254 -8.64 -9.34 43.62
N GLU A 255 -9.53 -10.28 43.94
CA GLU A 255 -9.35 -11.24 45.04
C GLU A 255 -8.07 -12.08 44.85
N ARG A 256 -7.79 -12.54 43.62
CA ARG A 256 -6.55 -13.27 43.31
C ARG A 256 -5.28 -12.43 43.49
N VAL A 257 -5.33 -11.13 43.18
CA VAL A 257 -4.18 -10.23 43.42
C VAL A 257 -3.95 -10.06 44.92
N LEU A 258 -5.02 -9.86 45.68
CA LEU A 258 -4.96 -9.76 47.15
C LEU A 258 -4.38 -11.04 47.78
N ASP A 259 -4.87 -12.20 47.35
CA ASP A 259 -4.38 -13.50 47.83
C ASP A 259 -2.92 -13.75 47.45
N CYS A 260 -2.49 -13.35 46.25
CA CYS A 260 -1.10 -13.47 45.78
C CYS A 260 -0.12 -12.65 46.64
N MET A 261 -0.55 -11.48 47.12
CA MET A 261 0.23 -10.68 48.06
C MET A 261 0.16 -11.21 49.50
N GLY A 262 -0.88 -11.95 49.85
CA GLY A 262 -1.17 -12.39 51.21
C GLY A 262 -1.83 -11.31 52.06
N GLY A 263 -2.56 -10.38 51.45
CA GLY A 263 -3.12 -9.19 52.09
C GLY A 263 -2.33 -7.92 51.78
N GLY A 264 -2.54 -6.86 52.58
CA GLY A 264 -1.81 -5.59 52.47
C GLY A 264 -2.16 -4.74 51.25
N LEU A 265 -3.28 -5.05 50.58
CA LEU A 265 -3.82 -4.26 49.48
C LEU A 265 -5.28 -3.89 49.74
N SER A 266 -5.64 -2.65 49.46
CA SER A 266 -7.03 -2.23 49.33
C SER A 266 -7.39 -2.16 47.85
N LEU A 267 -8.54 -2.73 47.46
CA LEU A 267 -8.97 -2.78 46.06
C LEU A 267 -10.41 -2.30 45.89
N GLY A 268 -10.63 -1.43 44.90
CA GLY A 268 -11.94 -0.97 44.45
C GLY A 268 -12.24 -1.45 43.05
N VAL A 269 -13.41 -2.05 42.83
CA VAL A 269 -13.84 -2.58 41.53
C VAL A 269 -15.07 -1.85 41.05
N SER A 270 -15.07 -1.36 39.81
CA SER A 270 -16.25 -0.82 39.12
C SER A 270 -16.44 -1.48 37.76
N GLN A 271 -17.65 -1.32 37.20
CA GLN A 271 -17.97 -1.77 35.85
C GLN A 271 -18.70 -0.64 35.13
N MET A 272 -18.28 -0.40 33.89
CA MET A 272 -18.84 0.57 32.97
C MET A 272 -20.32 0.28 32.70
N LYS A 273 -21.18 1.26 32.93
CA LYS A 273 -22.61 1.21 32.56
C LYS A 273 -22.83 1.91 31.21
N PRO A 274 -23.96 1.63 30.52
CA PRO A 274 -24.23 2.23 29.21
C PRO A 274 -24.21 3.76 29.16
N ASP A 275 -24.59 4.42 30.25
CA ASP A 275 -24.65 5.89 30.37
C ASP A 275 -23.45 6.50 31.11
N ASP A 276 -22.48 5.68 31.53
CA ASP A 276 -21.29 6.18 32.21
C ASP A 276 -20.34 6.85 31.20
N ASP A 277 -19.53 7.77 31.69
CA ASP A 277 -18.31 8.22 31.03
C ASP A 277 -17.06 7.71 31.77
N ILE A 278 -15.89 8.05 31.24
CA ILE A 278 -14.61 7.63 31.83
C ILE A 278 -14.46 8.13 33.28
N ASP A 279 -14.91 9.35 33.56
CA ASP A 279 -14.79 9.97 34.89
C ASP A 279 -15.69 9.26 35.90
N THR A 280 -16.90 8.86 35.47
CA THR A 280 -17.84 8.10 36.29
C THR A 280 -17.30 6.71 36.63
N LEU A 281 -16.68 6.01 35.65
CA LEU A 281 -16.06 4.70 35.87
C LEU A 281 -14.94 4.78 36.92
N ILE A 282 -14.07 5.79 36.80
CA ILE A 282 -12.97 6.03 37.73
C ILE A 282 -13.51 6.41 39.12
N ALA A 283 -14.45 7.34 39.20
CA ALA A 283 -15.02 7.78 40.48
C ALA A 283 -15.66 6.61 41.24
N GLN A 284 -16.39 5.72 40.55
CA GLN A 284 -16.97 4.53 41.17
C GLN A 284 -15.91 3.56 41.71
N ALA A 285 -14.81 3.34 40.97
CA ALA A 285 -13.71 2.49 41.44
C ALA A 285 -13.00 3.11 42.65
N ASP A 286 -12.80 4.42 42.63
CA ASP A 286 -12.13 5.17 43.70
C ASP A 286 -12.97 5.21 44.99
N GLU A 287 -14.29 5.40 44.88
CA GLU A 287 -15.21 5.28 46.02
C GLU A 287 -15.19 3.88 46.64
N ALA A 288 -15.14 2.83 45.81
CA ALA A 288 -15.02 1.46 46.28
C ALA A 288 -13.66 1.22 46.97
N LEU A 289 -12.57 1.72 46.40
CA LEU A 289 -11.24 1.65 46.99
C LEU A 289 -11.18 2.37 48.35
N TYR A 290 -11.77 3.56 48.42
CA TYR A 290 -11.88 4.32 49.66
C TYR A 290 -12.69 3.58 50.72
N ALA A 291 -13.78 2.92 50.34
CA ALA A 291 -14.54 2.06 51.24
C ALA A 291 -13.72 0.86 51.74
N ALA A 292 -12.91 0.22 50.89
CA ALA A 292 -11.99 -0.85 51.31
C ALA A 292 -11.00 -0.36 52.38
N LYS A 293 -10.41 0.83 52.18
CA LYS A 293 -9.51 1.46 53.16
C LYS A 293 -10.22 1.72 54.50
N ARG A 294 -11.46 2.21 54.46
CA ARG A 294 -12.25 2.51 55.67
C ARG A 294 -12.74 1.27 56.42
N ASN A 295 -12.97 0.17 55.70
CA ASN A 295 -13.47 -1.08 56.27
C ASN A 295 -12.36 -1.95 56.90
N GLY A 296 -11.17 -1.37 57.14
CA GLY A 296 -10.05 -2.07 57.77
C GLY A 296 -9.02 -2.62 56.79
N ARG A 297 -9.04 -2.18 55.52
CA ARG A 297 -8.01 -2.50 54.49
C ARG A 297 -7.98 -3.99 54.12
N SER A 298 -6.97 -4.41 53.33
CA SER A 298 -6.74 -5.82 52.96
C SER A 298 -7.99 -6.54 52.43
N GLN A 299 -8.73 -5.87 51.55
CA GLN A 299 -10.01 -6.35 51.04
C GLN A 299 -10.35 -5.77 49.68
N VAL A 300 -11.28 -6.46 49.00
CA VAL A 300 -11.89 -6.01 47.74
C VAL A 300 -13.28 -5.48 48.03
N VAL A 301 -13.57 -4.27 47.56
CA VAL A 301 -14.92 -3.69 47.56
C VAL A 301 -15.37 -3.45 46.12
N VAL A 302 -16.62 -3.75 45.84
CA VAL A 302 -17.23 -3.60 44.52
C VAL A 302 -18.24 -2.46 44.55
N ALA A 303 -18.14 -1.54 43.59
CA ALA A 303 -19.08 -0.46 43.41
C ALA A 303 -20.48 -1.00 43.05
N PRO A 304 -21.57 -0.34 43.48
CA PRO A 304 -22.92 -0.79 43.17
C PRO A 304 -23.17 -0.88 41.66
N PHE A 305 -23.47 -2.10 41.19
CA PHE A 305 -23.83 -2.39 39.81
C PHE A 305 -25.22 -3.03 39.79
N VAL A 306 -26.23 -2.28 39.36
CA VAL A 306 -27.60 -2.78 39.20
C VAL A 306 -27.81 -3.10 37.73
N THR A 307 -28.01 -4.37 37.41
CA THR A 307 -28.44 -4.79 36.07
C THR A 307 -29.93 -4.53 35.95
N LEU A 308 -30.37 -3.83 34.90
CA LEU A 308 -31.80 -3.55 34.63
C LEU A 308 -32.67 -4.81 34.38
N SER A 309 -32.17 -6.02 34.64
CA SER A 309 -32.86 -7.30 34.47
C SER A 309 -33.56 -7.84 35.72
N GLU A 310 -33.48 -7.18 36.89
CA GLU A 310 -34.13 -7.63 38.13
C GLU A 310 -35.46 -6.90 38.46
N GLN A 311 -36.07 -6.20 37.50
CA GLN A 311 -37.38 -5.53 37.68
C GLN A 311 -38.52 -6.10 36.82
N ALA A 312 -38.44 -7.37 36.39
CA ALA A 312 -39.52 -8.05 35.68
C ALA A 312 -40.15 -9.18 36.51
#